data_AF-A0A4D7QS37-F1
#
_entry.id   AF-A0A4D7QS37-F1
#
_cell.length_a   1.000
_cell.length_b   1.000
_cell.length_c   1.000
_cell.angle_alpha   90.00
_cell.angle_beta   90.00
_cell.angle_gamma   90.00
#
_symmetry.space_group_name_H-M   'P 1'
#
loop_
_entity.id
_entity.type
_entity.pdbx_description
1 polymer ?
#
loop_
_entity_poly.entity_id
_entity_poly.type
_entity_poly.pdbx_seq_one_letter_code
_entity_poly.pdbx_strand_id
1 'polypeptide(L)'
;MDAIDRKILTILQEDATLSIAELAERVHLSQTPCWKRIQKLEANGYLVKRVALVSPEKLGLGLTVFVSIETNDHSREWLGRFAETVAALPEVMEFYRIAGDVDYMLRVVVTDMAAYDTFYKKLIETIPLKNVTSRFAMERIKSTTAYQVPPMPAAK
;
A
#
# COMPACT_ATOMS: atom_id res chain seq x y z
N MET A 1 -21.93 5.76 5.71
CA MET A 1 -21.68 4.69 4.72
C MET A 1 -22.61 3.53 5.05
N ASP A 2 -23.51 3.18 4.13
CA ASP A 2 -24.48 2.08 4.32
C ASP A 2 -23.98 0.75 3.70
N ALA A 3 -24.85 -0.28 3.70
CA ALA A 3 -24.51 -1.60 3.16
C ALA A 3 -24.24 -1.58 1.64
N ILE A 4 -24.92 -0.71 0.88
CA ILE A 4 -24.72 -0.60 -0.57
C ILE A 4 -23.36 0.03 -0.85
N ASP A 5 -23.02 1.11 -0.14
CA ASP A 5 -21.72 1.76 -0.28
C ASP A 5 -20.57 0.77 0.00
N ARG A 6 -20.71 -0.07 1.03
CA ARG A 6 -19.75 -1.13 1.35
C ARG A 6 -19.65 -2.15 0.21
N LYS A 7 -20.77 -2.59 -0.35
CA LYS A 7 -20.80 -3.52 -1.51
C LYS A 7 -20.12 -2.91 -2.74
N ILE A 8 -20.35 -1.62 -3.00
CA ILE A 8 -19.67 -0.87 -4.07
C ILE A 8 -18.15 -0.89 -3.85
N LEU A 9 -17.67 -0.58 -2.63
CA LEU A 9 -16.24 -0.61 -2.32
C LEU A 9 -15.64 -2.01 -2.44
N THR A 10 -16.35 -3.05 -2.00
CA THR A 10 -15.89 -4.43 -2.16
C THR A 10 -15.71 -4.80 -3.62
N ILE A 11 -16.68 -4.46 -4.49
CA ILE A 11 -16.61 -4.79 -5.92
C ILE A 11 -15.49 -3.99 -6.61
N LEU A 12 -15.45 -2.67 -6.39
CA LEU A 12 -14.49 -1.79 -7.08
C LEU A 12 -13.03 -2.03 -6.69
N GLN A 13 -12.77 -2.55 -5.49
CA GLN A 13 -11.41 -2.92 -5.08
C GLN A 13 -10.89 -4.17 -5.80
N GLU A 14 -11.80 -5.06 -6.23
CA GLU A 14 -11.47 -6.28 -6.98
C GLU A 14 -11.43 -6.00 -8.49
N ASP A 15 -12.41 -5.26 -9.01
CA ASP A 15 -12.47 -4.88 -10.41
C ASP A 15 -13.00 -3.44 -10.59
N ALA A 16 -12.07 -2.52 -10.84
CA ALA A 16 -12.37 -1.12 -11.09
C ALA A 16 -12.69 -0.81 -12.57
N THR A 17 -12.68 -1.82 -13.46
CA THR A 17 -12.93 -1.64 -14.90
C THR A 17 -14.41 -1.73 -15.27
N LEU A 18 -15.24 -2.21 -14.35
CA LEU A 18 -16.68 -2.36 -14.52
C LEU A 18 -17.33 -1.03 -14.91
N SER A 19 -18.24 -1.10 -15.88
CA SER A 19 -19.11 0.01 -16.20
C SER A 19 -20.07 0.31 -15.04
N ILE A 20 -20.56 1.55 -14.97
CA ILE A 20 -21.58 1.94 -13.98
C ILE A 20 -22.82 1.05 -14.10
N ALA A 21 -23.19 0.63 -15.31
CA ALA A 21 -24.32 -0.26 -15.54
C ALA A 21 -24.14 -1.61 -14.85
N GLU A 22 -23.01 -2.27 -15.08
CA GLU A 22 -22.72 -3.58 -14.50
C GLU A 22 -22.51 -3.52 -12.98
N LEU A 23 -21.96 -2.42 -12.47
CA LEU A 23 -21.84 -2.21 -11.03
C LEU A 23 -23.22 -2.00 -10.39
N ALA A 24 -24.06 -1.17 -11.02
CA ALA A 24 -25.42 -0.88 -10.55
C ALA A 24 -26.27 -2.15 -10.46
N GLU A 25 -26.18 -3.02 -11.49
CA GLU A 25 -26.83 -4.33 -11.49
C GLU A 25 -26.36 -5.19 -10.31
N ARG A 26 -25.04 -5.31 -10.10
CA ARG A 26 -24.47 -6.10 -8.98
C ARG A 26 -24.88 -5.57 -7.61
N VAL A 27 -25.17 -4.27 -7.47
CA VAL A 27 -25.61 -3.68 -6.20
C VAL A 27 -27.12 -3.42 -6.12
N HIS A 28 -27.90 -3.93 -7.09
CA HIS A 28 -29.36 -3.80 -7.18
C HIS A 28 -29.84 -2.33 -7.16
N LEU A 29 -29.18 -1.47 -7.94
CA LEU A 29 -29.55 -0.08 -8.16
C LEU A 29 -29.72 0.22 -9.65
N SER A 30 -30.40 1.33 -9.96
CA SER A 30 -30.27 1.95 -11.29
C SER A 30 -28.94 2.71 -11.42
N GLN A 31 -28.54 3.03 -12.65
CA GLN A 31 -27.23 3.63 -12.93
C GLN A 31 -27.02 4.97 -12.20
N THR A 32 -28.02 5.85 -12.23
CA THR A 32 -27.94 7.20 -11.63
C THR A 32 -27.67 7.19 -10.11
N PRO A 33 -28.42 6.46 -9.26
CA PRO A 33 -28.12 6.38 -7.83
C PRO A 33 -26.80 5.65 -7.54
N CYS A 34 -26.41 4.64 -8.34
CA CYS A 34 -25.11 4.00 -8.21
C CYS A 34 -23.97 5.01 -8.46
N TRP A 35 -24.04 5.76 -9.56
CA TRP A 35 -23.07 6.80 -9.90
C TRP A 35 -22.95 7.88 -8.81
N LYS A 36 -24.09 8.38 -8.30
CA LYS A 36 -24.10 9.37 -7.20
C LYS A 36 -23.39 8.85 -5.94
N ARG A 37 -23.52 7.55 -5.63
CA ARG A 37 -22.83 6.93 -4.49
C ARG A 37 -21.33 6.83 -4.72
N ILE A 38 -20.89 6.44 -5.91
CA ILE A 38 -19.45 6.41 -6.27
C ILE A 38 -18.84 7.81 -6.11
N GLN A 39 -19.48 8.83 -6.68
CA GLN A 39 -19.04 10.22 -6.55
C GLN A 39 -18.94 10.66 -5.09
N LYS A 40 -19.90 10.27 -4.25
CA LYS A 40 -19.88 10.55 -2.82
C LYS A 40 -18.75 9.80 -2.10
N LEU A 41 -18.45 8.56 -2.48
CA LEU A 41 -17.35 7.78 -1.91
C LEU A 41 -15.99 8.38 -2.27
N GLU A 42 -15.83 8.87 -3.49
CA GLU A 42 -14.64 9.61 -3.94
C GLU A 42 -14.49 10.94 -3.20
N ALA A 43 -15.54 11.76 -3.17
CA ALA A 43 -15.52 13.07 -2.52
C ALA A 43 -15.21 12.99 -1.01
N ASN A 44 -15.63 11.90 -0.36
CA ASN A 44 -15.35 11.65 1.06
C ASN A 44 -14.02 10.91 1.31
N GLY A 45 -13.23 10.63 0.28
CA GLY A 45 -11.92 9.98 0.41
C GLY A 45 -11.95 8.48 0.70
N TYR A 46 -13.10 7.81 0.59
CA TYR A 46 -13.15 6.33 0.67
C TYR A 46 -12.52 5.68 -0.56
N LEU A 47 -12.72 6.28 -1.73
CA LEU A 47 -12.04 5.90 -2.98
C LEU A 47 -10.91 6.89 -3.24
N VAL A 48 -9.69 6.50 -2.89
CA VAL A 48 -8.51 7.38 -2.96
C VAL A 48 -7.93 7.48 -4.37
N LYS A 49 -7.85 6.36 -5.09
CA LYS A 49 -7.33 6.29 -6.47
C LYS A 49 -7.75 5.00 -7.16
N ARG A 50 -7.68 4.98 -8.49
CA ARG A 50 -7.78 3.78 -9.34
C ARG A 50 -6.45 3.56 -10.05
N VAL A 51 -5.94 2.34 -10.01
CA VAL A 51 -4.62 2.00 -10.56
C VAL A 51 -4.69 0.68 -11.31
N ALA A 52 -3.85 0.52 -12.33
CA ALA A 52 -3.59 -0.78 -12.93
C ALA A 52 -2.55 -1.52 -12.07
N LEU A 53 -2.84 -2.78 -11.73
CA LEU A 53 -1.88 -3.67 -11.06
C LEU A 53 -1.14 -4.49 -12.11
N VAL A 54 0.19 -4.60 -11.96
CA VAL A 54 1.08 -5.27 -12.92
C VAL A 54 1.78 -6.45 -12.25
N SER A 55 2.15 -7.46 -13.04
CA SER A 55 2.95 -8.60 -12.53
C SER A 55 4.40 -8.14 -12.37
N PRO A 56 4.95 -8.16 -11.14
CA PRO A 56 6.36 -7.83 -10.94
C PRO A 56 7.28 -8.86 -11.61
N GLU A 57 6.90 -10.13 -11.66
CA GLU A 57 7.69 -11.19 -12.30
C GLU A 57 7.89 -10.92 -13.80
N LYS A 58 6.82 -10.49 -14.49
CA LYS A 58 6.88 -10.11 -15.91
C LYS A 58 7.68 -8.84 -16.16
N LEU A 59 7.87 -8.00 -15.14
CA LEU A 59 8.71 -6.81 -15.18
C LEU A 59 10.15 -7.06 -14.72
N GLY A 60 10.49 -8.31 -14.37
CA GLY A 60 11.82 -8.67 -13.86
C GLY A 60 12.05 -8.24 -12.41
N LEU A 61 11.02 -7.86 -11.67
CA LEU A 61 11.06 -7.50 -10.24
C LEU A 61 10.92 -8.75 -9.38
N GLY A 62 11.95 -9.60 -9.41
CA GLY A 62 11.92 -10.93 -8.78
C GLY A 62 12.19 -10.96 -7.28
N LEU A 63 12.69 -9.87 -6.69
CA LEU A 63 13.16 -9.86 -5.31
C LEU A 63 12.36 -8.89 -4.45
N THR A 64 11.70 -9.43 -3.41
CA THR A 64 11.08 -8.63 -2.35
C THR A 64 11.89 -8.75 -1.07
N VAL A 65 12.21 -7.61 -0.45
CA VAL A 65 13.02 -7.53 0.76
C VAL A 65 12.27 -6.74 1.83
N PHE A 66 12.21 -7.28 3.04
CA PHE A 66 11.73 -6.60 4.22
C PHE A 66 12.91 -6.04 4.99
N VAL A 67 12.98 -4.72 5.13
CA VAL A 67 14.10 -4.02 5.77
C VAL A 67 13.64 -3.44 7.09
N SER A 68 14.24 -3.92 8.18
CA SER A 68 14.03 -3.41 9.54
C SER A 68 15.13 -2.41 9.88
N ILE A 69 14.76 -1.25 10.40
CA ILE A 69 15.70 -0.16 10.69
C ILE A 69 15.57 0.26 12.16
N GLU A 70 16.72 0.36 12.82
CA GLU A 70 16.87 1.04 14.11
C GLU A 70 17.58 2.38 13.91
N THR A 71 17.16 3.37 14.70
CA THR A 71 17.61 4.76 14.61
C THR A 71 18.15 5.20 15.96
N ASN A 72 19.17 6.07 15.93
CA ASN A 72 19.74 6.64 17.16
C ASN A 72 19.15 8.00 17.51
N ASP A 73 18.56 8.69 16.52
CA ASP A 73 18.06 10.05 16.62
C ASP A 73 16.54 10.05 16.46
N HIS A 74 15.85 10.58 17.47
CA HIS A 74 14.39 10.66 17.53
C HIS A 74 13.90 12.11 17.55
N SER A 75 14.77 13.06 17.17
CA SER A 75 14.38 14.45 17.00
C SER A 75 13.35 14.58 15.88
N ARG A 76 12.40 15.49 16.05
CA ARG A 76 11.30 15.69 15.09
C ARG A 76 11.82 16.01 13.68
N GLU A 77 12.90 16.79 13.60
CA GLU A 77 13.53 17.18 12.33
C GLU A 77 14.14 15.98 11.62
N TRP A 78 14.86 15.13 12.36
CA TRP A 78 15.46 13.91 11.82
C TRP A 78 14.39 12.94 11.33
N LEU A 79 13.36 12.68 12.15
CA LEU A 79 12.27 11.76 11.80
C LEU A 79 11.53 12.21 10.53
N GLY A 80 11.27 13.51 10.40
CA GLY A 80 10.61 14.09 9.22
C GLY A 80 11.45 13.92 7.96
N ARG A 81 12.73 14.32 8.02
CA ARG A 81 13.68 14.19 6.90
C ARG A 81 13.88 12.73 6.49
N PHE A 82 14.00 11.84 7.47
CA PHE A 82 14.11 10.40 7.24
C PHE A 82 12.90 9.85 6.50
N ALA A 83 11.71 10.14 7.01
CA ALA A 83 10.50 9.63 6.40
C ALA A 83 10.29 10.16 4.98
N GLU A 84 10.53 11.45 4.75
CA GLU A 84 10.42 12.08 3.42
C GLU A 84 11.40 11.46 2.43
N THR A 85 12.67 11.31 2.83
CA THR A 85 13.70 10.85 1.89
C THR A 85 13.53 9.38 1.54
N VAL A 86 13.20 8.53 2.52
CA VAL A 86 12.94 7.10 2.28
C VAL A 86 11.67 6.89 1.46
N ALA A 87 10.61 7.66 1.72
CA ALA A 87 9.36 7.57 0.95
C ALA A 87 9.51 8.02 -0.52
N ALA A 88 10.54 8.82 -0.83
CA ALA A 88 10.85 9.23 -2.19
C ALA A 88 11.61 8.15 -3.00
N LEU A 89 12.07 7.06 -2.37
CA LEU A 89 12.76 5.97 -3.05
C LEU A 89 11.74 5.07 -3.77
N PRO A 90 11.79 4.96 -5.10
CA PRO A 90 10.77 4.21 -5.86
C PRO A 90 10.78 2.70 -5.57
N GLU A 91 11.90 2.15 -5.11
CA GLU A 91 12.02 0.75 -4.71
C GLU A 91 11.24 0.45 -3.42
N VAL A 92 10.96 1.48 -2.60
CA VAL A 92 10.20 1.37 -1.34
C VAL A 92 8.71 1.39 -1.65
N MET A 93 8.10 0.21 -1.60
CA MET A 93 6.68 0.05 -1.89
C MET A 93 5.78 0.30 -0.66
N GLU A 94 6.28 -0.01 0.53
CA GLU A 94 5.61 0.26 1.80
C GLU A 94 6.63 0.67 2.85
N PHE A 95 6.23 1.57 3.73
CA PHE A 95 7.09 2.09 4.78
C PHE A 95 6.26 2.41 6.02
N TYR A 96 6.59 1.77 7.13
CA TYR A 96 5.87 1.87 8.38
C TYR A 96 6.81 2.22 9.51
N ARG A 97 6.37 3.12 10.39
CA ARG A 97 6.88 3.20 11.75
C ARG A 97 6.16 2.15 12.59
N ILE A 98 6.91 1.31 13.28
CA ILE A 98 6.35 0.19 14.04
C ILE A 98 6.73 0.33 15.52
N ALA A 99 5.96 -0.33 16.39
CA ALA A 99 6.34 -0.51 17.79
C ALA A 99 7.07 -1.85 17.93
N GLY A 100 8.08 -1.91 18.80
CA GLY A 100 8.84 -3.14 19.04
C GLY A 100 10.33 -2.87 19.22
N ASP A 101 11.12 -3.83 18.76
CA ASP A 101 12.59 -3.86 18.79
C ASP A 101 13.25 -3.04 17.68
N VAL A 102 12.49 -2.63 16.67
CA VAL A 102 12.95 -1.78 15.56
C VAL A 102 11.97 -0.62 15.36
N ASP A 103 12.48 0.50 14.85
CA ASP A 103 11.69 1.73 14.71
C ASP A 103 10.85 1.73 13.42
N TYR A 104 11.39 1.14 12.35
CA TYR A 104 10.77 1.15 11.03
C TYR A 104 10.87 -0.19 10.29
N MET A 105 9.88 -0.45 9.45
CA MET A 105 9.84 -1.58 8.53
C MET A 105 9.50 -1.11 7.11
N LEU A 106 10.31 -1.51 6.14
CA LEU A 106 10.11 -1.22 4.72
C LEU A 106 9.82 -2.52 3.98
N ARG A 107 8.94 -2.45 2.97
CA ARG A 107 8.86 -3.46 1.90
C ARG A 107 9.47 -2.88 0.64
N VAL A 108 10.60 -3.46 0.23
CA VAL A 108 11.39 -3.05 -0.93
C VAL A 108 11.24 -4.09 -2.02
N VAL A 109 11.09 -3.66 -3.28
CA VAL A 109 11.00 -4.55 -4.44
C VAL A 109 12.03 -4.13 -5.49
N VAL A 110 12.88 -5.07 -5.88
CA VAL A 110 13.99 -4.86 -6.84
C VAL A 110 14.14 -6.07 -7.76
N THR A 111 15.01 -5.97 -8.75
CA THR A 111 15.22 -7.04 -9.75
C THR A 111 15.96 -8.24 -9.16
N ASP A 112 17.03 -7.99 -8.40
CA ASP A 112 17.96 -9.00 -7.91
C ASP A 112 18.79 -8.47 -6.70
N MET A 113 19.75 -9.28 -6.25
CA MET A 113 20.62 -8.95 -5.11
C MET A 113 21.57 -7.79 -5.38
N ALA A 114 22.01 -7.57 -6.64
CA ALA A 114 22.90 -6.46 -6.98
C ALA A 114 22.13 -5.13 -6.99
N ALA A 115 20.89 -5.14 -7.49
CA ALA A 115 19.98 -4.00 -7.37
C ALA A 115 19.67 -3.70 -5.90
N TYR A 116 19.50 -4.74 -5.06
CA TYR A 116 19.33 -4.55 -3.62
C TYR A 116 20.55 -3.89 -2.95
N ASP A 117 21.77 -4.34 -3.25
CA ASP A 117 23.00 -3.74 -2.71
C ASP A 117 23.12 -2.25 -3.09
N THR A 118 22.76 -1.91 -4.33
CA THR A 118 22.73 -0.51 -4.80
C THR A 118 21.71 0.32 -4.03
N PHE A 119 20.50 -0.21 -3.83
CA PHE A 119 19.48 0.42 -2.99
C PHE A 119 19.95 0.59 -1.54
N TYR A 120 20.56 -0.46 -0.96
CA TYR A 120 21.03 -0.46 0.42
C TYR A 120 22.09 0.61 0.66
N LYS A 121 23.08 0.73 -0.25
CA LYS A 121 24.11 1.78 -0.20
C LYS A 121 23.49 3.17 -0.23
N LYS A 122 22.54 3.40 -1.15
CA LYS A 122 21.79 4.66 -1.23
C LYS A 122 21.05 4.98 0.07
N LEU A 123 20.41 3.97 0.68
CA LEU A 123 19.68 4.13 1.94
C LEU A 123 20.60 4.58 3.08
N ILE A 124 21.75 3.90 3.28
CA ILE A 124 22.67 4.21 4.39
C ILE A 124 23.49 5.49 4.16
N GLU A 125 23.74 5.88 2.91
CA GLU A 125 24.38 7.15 2.56
C GLU A 125 23.48 8.34 2.84
N THR A 126 22.16 8.15 2.72
CA THR A 126 21.19 9.23 2.86
C THR A 126 21.15 9.74 4.30
N ILE A 127 21.06 8.83 5.28
CA ILE A 127 20.87 9.17 6.69
C ILE A 127 21.63 8.17 7.58
N PRO A 128 22.27 8.62 8.67
CA PRO A 128 22.93 7.72 9.62
C PRO A 128 21.90 6.85 10.35
N LEU A 129 22.01 5.54 10.16
CA LEU A 129 21.19 4.52 10.81
C LEU A 129 22.00 3.74 11.85
N LYS A 130 21.36 3.28 12.92
CA LYS A 130 22.02 2.49 13.95
C LYS A 130 22.26 1.06 13.47
N ASN A 131 21.19 0.45 12.96
CA ASN A 131 21.19 -0.94 12.53
C ASN A 131 20.19 -1.11 11.39
N VAL A 132 20.53 -1.96 10.42
CA VAL A 132 19.67 -2.29 9.28
C VAL A 132 19.71 -3.80 9.09
N THR A 133 18.56 -4.45 9.26
CA THR A 133 18.42 -5.89 9.08
C THR A 133 17.52 -6.19 7.89
N SER A 134 18.03 -6.97 6.94
CA SER A 134 17.33 -7.28 5.68
C SER A 134 16.84 -8.73 5.69
N ARG A 135 15.57 -8.96 5.34
CA ARG A 135 14.97 -10.29 5.23
C ARG A 135 14.38 -10.48 3.84
N PHE A 136 14.90 -11.44 3.10
CA PHE A 136 14.48 -11.72 1.73
C PHE A 136 13.27 -12.65 1.72
N ALA A 137 12.21 -12.25 1.02
CA ALA A 137 11.06 -13.11 0.84
C ALA A 137 11.44 -14.29 -0.07
N MET A 138 11.25 -15.52 0.40
CA MET A 138 11.46 -16.72 -0.41
C MET A 138 10.32 -16.95 -1.40
N GLU A 139 9.09 -16.62 -0.97
CA GLU A 139 7.89 -16.80 -1.76
C GLU A 139 6.88 -15.70 -1.40
N ARG A 140 6.17 -15.20 -2.42
CA ARG A 140 5.02 -14.32 -2.24
C ARG A 140 3.73 -15.13 -2.34
N ILE A 141 3.29 -15.69 -1.21
CA ILE A 141 2.10 -16.55 -1.12
C ILE A 141 0.80 -15.78 -1.43
N LYS A 142 0.67 -14.54 -0.94
CA LYS A 142 -0.49 -13.69 -1.18
C LYS A 142 -0.08 -12.22 -1.17
N SER A 143 -0.62 -11.45 -2.13
CA SER A 143 -0.54 -10.00 -2.15
C SER A 143 -1.81 -9.44 -2.77
N THR A 144 -2.56 -8.65 -2.01
CA THR A 144 -3.80 -8.00 -2.47
C THR A 144 -3.84 -6.57 -1.96
N THR A 145 -4.41 -5.68 -2.75
CA THR A 145 -4.68 -4.29 -2.37
C THR A 145 -6.09 -4.12 -1.81
N ALA A 146 -6.97 -5.12 -1.95
CA ALA A 146 -8.35 -5.05 -1.51
C ALA A 146 -8.45 -5.25 0.01
N TYR A 147 -8.99 -4.26 0.71
CA TYR A 147 -9.26 -4.34 2.12
C TYR A 147 -10.54 -5.13 2.39
N GLN A 148 -10.54 -5.88 3.50
CA GLN A 148 -11.77 -6.45 4.03
C GLN A 148 -12.66 -5.33 4.53
N VAL A 149 -13.76 -5.07 3.81
CA VAL A 149 -14.74 -4.05 4.21
C VAL A 149 -15.55 -4.60 5.37
N PRO A 150 -15.45 -4.05 6.59
CA PRO A 150 -16.15 -4.60 7.74
C PRO A 150 -17.67 -4.49 7.56
N PRO A 151 -18.46 -5.37 8.18
CA PRO A 151 -19.92 -5.23 8.19
C PRO A 151 -20.33 -3.92 8.89
N MET A 152 -21.59 -3.52 8.71
CA MET A 152 -22.12 -2.36 9.43
C MET A 152 -22.07 -2.65 10.94
N PRO A 153 -21.59 -1.72 11.78
CA PRO A 153 -21.67 -1.89 13.23
C PRO A 153 -23.12 -2.14 13.63
N ALA A 154 -23.37 -3.14 14.48
CA ALA A 154 -24.70 -3.31 15.06
C ALA A 154 -25.09 -2.01 15.78
N ALA A 155 -26.33 -1.56 15.60
CA ALA A 155 -26.84 -0.43 16.36
C ALA A 155 -26.70 -0.77 17.85
N LYS A 156 -25.97 0.08 18.60
CA LYS A 156 -25.93 0.00 20.06
C LYS A 156 -27.27 0.40 20.65
#